data_AF-A0A7S2W666-F1
#
_entry.id   AF-A0A7S2W666-F1
#
_cell.length_a   1.000
_cell.length_b   1.000
_cell.length_c   1.000
_cell.angle_alpha   90.00
_cell.angle_beta   90.00
_cell.angle_gamma   90.00
#
_symmetry.space_group_name_H-M   'P 1'
#
loop_
_entity.id
_entity.type
_entity.pdbx_description
1 polymer ?
#
loop_
_entity_poly.entity_id
_entity_poly.type
_entity_poly.pdbx_seq_one_letter_code
_entity_poly.pdbx_strand_id
1 'polypeptide(L)'
;NADGSADSSVDMASLPMLGAANDGDGDRNLIAGAQCFVTPSDSLAMICDNWEAIPHFSKAGGPKGVARSMPSSAALDVVAEARNIPCFVTPTGWKFFGNLMSSKEMFGKQDYTPFVCGEESFGTGSDHIREKDGIWAVLSWMSILMKANQDVPENKPLISVKDIVNKHWAKYGRHFYCRYDYEAVDSGAANEVMDLIRQSFVNADIASTVGNDSDIKLVDAVEFEYIDPVDGSKTSKQGLILQFEYPSGDSARVVFRLSGTGSAGATIRMYLEKFEKDTSKHGEAAPVALKSLASRALSLVKLEELTGRDAPTVIT
;
A
#
# COMPACT_ATOMS: atom_id res chain seq x y z
N ASN A 1 21.70 -4.20 1.97
CA ASN A 1 22.37 -3.30 0.99
C ASN A 1 21.60 -2.00 0.85
N ALA A 2 22.21 -0.95 0.28
CA ALA A 2 21.60 0.38 0.13
C ALA A 2 20.35 0.39 -0.78
N ASP A 3 20.18 -0.62 -1.62
CA ASP A 3 19.01 -0.85 -2.49
C ASP A 3 17.86 -1.59 -1.78
N GLY A 4 17.97 -1.84 -0.47
CA GLY A 4 17.00 -2.60 0.31
C GLY A 4 17.11 -4.13 0.17
N SER A 5 18.05 -4.65 -0.61
CA SER A 5 18.27 -6.10 -0.71
C SER A 5 18.94 -6.67 0.55
N ALA A 6 18.70 -7.95 0.81
CA ALA A 6 19.29 -8.68 1.92
C ALA A 6 20.82 -8.74 1.80
N ASP A 7 21.53 -8.61 2.92
CA ASP A 7 22.98 -8.78 2.99
C ASP A 7 23.31 -10.27 3.18
N SER A 8 23.77 -10.93 2.13
CA SER A 8 24.08 -12.36 2.16
C SER A 8 25.25 -12.75 3.07
N SER A 9 26.00 -11.77 3.60
CA SER A 9 27.10 -12.02 4.55
C SER A 9 26.63 -12.22 6.00
N VAL A 10 25.37 -11.88 6.32
CA VAL A 10 24.83 -11.98 7.67
C VAL A 10 24.19 -13.35 7.91
N ASP A 11 24.57 -14.01 9.01
CA ASP A 11 23.95 -15.26 9.45
C ASP A 11 22.53 -15.02 9.96
N MET A 12 21.53 -15.44 9.17
CA MET A 12 20.11 -15.30 9.51
C MET A 12 19.73 -15.98 10.82
N ALA A 13 20.42 -17.05 11.24
CA ALA A 13 20.12 -17.77 12.47
C ALA A 13 20.44 -16.95 13.73
N SER A 14 21.29 -15.92 13.59
CA SER A 14 21.66 -15.00 14.68
C SER A 14 20.73 -13.79 14.82
N LEU A 15 19.79 -13.60 13.88
CA LEU A 15 18.92 -12.42 13.83
C LEU A 15 17.59 -12.64 14.58
N PRO A 16 16.96 -11.56 15.08
CA PRO A 16 15.61 -11.65 15.63
C PRO A 16 14.59 -12.17 14.61
N MET A 17 13.70 -13.06 15.05
CA MET A 17 12.64 -13.61 14.19
C MET A 17 11.54 -12.60 13.83
N LEU A 18 11.26 -11.67 14.75
CA LEU A 18 10.32 -10.56 14.57
C LEU A 18 10.97 -9.29 15.12
N GLY A 19 11.10 -8.29 14.26
CA GLY A 19 11.42 -6.92 14.61
C GLY A 19 10.17 -6.05 14.45
N ALA A 20 9.97 -5.14 15.39
CA ALA A 20 8.90 -4.15 15.30
C ALA A 20 9.35 -2.80 15.88
N ALA A 21 8.77 -1.73 15.36
CA ALA A 21 8.91 -0.38 15.90
C ALA A 21 7.58 0.35 15.83
N ASN A 22 7.34 1.29 16.74
CA ASN A 22 6.20 2.20 16.70
C ASN A 22 6.68 3.65 16.58
N ASP A 23 5.80 4.55 16.17
CA ASP A 23 6.08 5.98 16.20
C ASP A 23 5.82 6.60 17.59
N GLY A 24 5.90 7.93 17.68
CA GLY A 24 6.01 8.65 18.94
C GLY A 24 4.76 8.58 19.83
N ASP A 25 3.57 8.52 19.24
CA ASP A 25 2.28 8.36 19.94
C ASP A 25 1.74 6.92 19.86
N GLY A 26 2.41 6.04 19.10
CA GLY A 26 2.12 4.60 19.05
C GLY A 26 1.02 4.22 18.06
N ASP A 27 0.60 5.15 17.18
CA ASP A 27 -0.47 4.91 16.20
C ASP A 27 0.03 4.15 14.97
N ARG A 28 1.35 4.14 14.70
CA ARG A 28 1.95 3.41 13.57
C ARG A 28 2.85 2.29 14.01
N ASN A 29 3.05 1.34 13.10
CA ASN A 29 3.91 0.18 13.27
C ASN A 29 4.78 -0.11 12.03
N LEU A 30 6.02 -0.50 12.27
CA LEU A 30 6.87 -1.19 11.32
C LEU A 30 6.99 -2.65 11.72
N ILE A 31 6.92 -3.57 10.76
CA ILE A 31 7.12 -5.00 10.96
C ILE A 31 8.27 -5.47 10.06
N ALA A 32 9.18 -6.24 10.65
CA ALA A 32 10.29 -6.87 9.94
C ALA A 32 10.56 -8.28 10.47
N GLY A 33 11.12 -9.13 9.63
CA GLY A 33 11.79 -10.37 10.03
C GLY A 33 13.27 -10.33 9.70
N ALA A 34 13.97 -11.41 10.02
CA ALA A 34 15.36 -11.60 9.61
C ALA A 34 15.51 -11.40 8.08
N GLN A 35 16.22 -10.34 7.69
CA GLN A 35 16.42 -9.94 6.28
C GLN A 35 15.13 -9.79 5.46
N CYS A 36 14.03 -9.40 6.10
CA CYS A 36 12.73 -9.26 5.44
C CYS A 36 12.02 -8.03 5.97
N PHE A 37 11.91 -7.00 5.13
CA PHE A 37 11.02 -5.88 5.41
C PHE A 37 9.61 -6.22 4.93
N VAL A 38 8.61 -6.02 5.78
CA VAL A 38 7.20 -6.19 5.42
C VAL A 38 6.64 -4.81 5.12
N THR A 39 6.26 -4.56 3.86
CA THR A 39 5.65 -3.26 3.51
C THR A 39 4.33 -3.07 4.28
N PRO A 40 3.92 -1.84 4.63
CA PRO A 40 2.68 -1.61 5.38
C PRO A 40 1.44 -2.19 4.69
N SER A 41 1.37 -2.09 3.36
CA SER A 41 0.24 -2.63 2.59
C SER A 41 0.25 -4.17 2.55
N ASP A 42 1.41 -4.82 2.39
CA ASP A 42 1.54 -6.27 2.50
C ASP A 42 1.19 -6.75 3.92
N SER A 43 1.62 -5.99 4.95
CA SER A 43 1.28 -6.28 6.35
C SER A 43 -0.23 -6.29 6.58
N LEU A 44 -0.95 -5.29 6.08
CA LEU A 44 -2.41 -5.23 6.15
C LEU A 44 -3.06 -6.42 5.42
N ALA A 45 -2.59 -6.75 4.22
CA ALA A 45 -3.08 -7.88 3.42
C ALA A 45 -2.85 -9.22 4.16
N MET A 46 -1.70 -9.41 4.80
CA MET A 46 -1.38 -10.60 5.57
C MET A 46 -2.17 -10.70 6.87
N ILE A 47 -2.45 -9.59 7.56
CA ILE A 47 -3.36 -9.58 8.71
C ILE A 47 -4.77 -10.01 8.28
N CYS A 48 -5.26 -9.49 7.15
CA CYS A 48 -6.54 -9.90 6.57
C CYS A 48 -6.55 -11.38 6.20
N ASP A 49 -5.51 -11.90 5.54
CA ASP A 49 -5.45 -13.31 5.14
C ASP A 49 -5.30 -14.27 6.33
N ASN A 50 -4.75 -13.82 7.46
CA ASN A 50 -4.53 -14.66 8.62
C ASN A 50 -5.49 -14.35 9.78
N TRP A 51 -6.69 -13.85 9.49
CA TRP A 51 -7.67 -13.44 10.51
C TRP A 51 -8.03 -14.54 11.51
N GLU A 52 -7.92 -15.82 11.13
CA GLU A 52 -8.18 -16.98 12.01
C GLU A 52 -7.23 -17.02 13.21
N ALA A 53 -6.03 -16.45 13.09
CA ALA A 53 -5.06 -16.35 14.17
C ALA A 53 -5.45 -15.32 15.23
N ILE A 54 -6.37 -14.40 14.93
CA ILE A 54 -6.70 -13.24 15.76
C ILE A 54 -8.07 -13.47 16.41
N PRO A 55 -8.15 -13.66 17.74
CA PRO A 55 -9.40 -14.04 18.41
C PRO A 55 -10.60 -13.12 18.16
N HIS A 56 -10.36 -11.82 17.97
CA HIS A 56 -11.42 -10.84 17.64
C HIS A 56 -12.14 -11.22 16.35
N PHE A 57 -11.39 -11.54 15.29
CA PHE A 57 -11.95 -11.94 14.00
C PHE A 57 -12.41 -13.40 14.00
N SER A 58 -11.63 -14.31 14.59
CA SER A 58 -11.92 -15.74 14.51
C SER A 58 -13.21 -16.14 15.23
N LYS A 59 -13.49 -15.54 16.39
CA LYS A 59 -14.75 -15.74 17.11
C LYS A 59 -15.98 -15.22 16.37
N ALA A 60 -15.80 -14.27 15.45
CA ALA A 60 -16.85 -13.68 14.65
C ALA A 60 -17.05 -14.35 13.28
N GLY A 61 -16.21 -15.33 12.92
CA GLY A 61 -16.23 -15.96 11.60
C GLY A 61 -15.54 -15.13 10.50
N GLY A 62 -14.65 -14.21 10.89
CA GLY A 62 -13.86 -13.36 9.99
C GLY A 62 -14.31 -11.89 9.94
N PRO A 63 -13.54 -11.03 9.24
CA PRO A 63 -13.91 -9.63 9.01
C PRO A 63 -15.15 -9.53 8.10
N LYS A 64 -16.06 -8.60 8.40
CA LYS A 64 -17.23 -8.29 7.55
C LYS A 64 -16.99 -7.13 6.58
N GLY A 65 -15.87 -6.44 6.72
CA GLY A 65 -15.40 -5.43 5.79
C GLY A 65 -13.94 -5.13 6.05
N VAL A 66 -13.24 -4.70 5.00
CA VAL A 66 -11.85 -4.24 5.08
C VAL A 66 -11.68 -2.95 4.30
N ALA A 67 -10.67 -2.15 4.64
CA ALA A 67 -10.40 -0.94 3.87
C ALA A 67 -8.92 -0.56 3.82
N ARG A 68 -8.55 0.15 2.76
CA ARG A 68 -7.25 0.80 2.64
C ARG A 68 -7.38 2.23 2.15
N SER A 69 -6.37 3.06 2.39
CA SER A 69 -6.26 4.33 1.68
C SER A 69 -5.99 4.06 0.19
N MET A 70 -6.44 4.96 -0.68
CA MET A 70 -6.24 4.86 -2.12
C MET A 70 -4.75 4.76 -2.52
N PRO A 71 -3.83 5.53 -1.90
CA PRO A 71 -2.40 5.42 -2.20
C PRO A 71 -1.76 4.09 -1.76
N SER A 72 -2.36 3.39 -0.79
CA SER A 72 -1.88 2.06 -0.37
C SER A 72 -1.96 1.05 -1.51
N SER A 73 -0.99 0.13 -1.58
CA SER A 73 -0.99 -0.95 -2.57
C SER A 73 -2.30 -1.75 -2.54
N ALA A 74 -2.68 -2.26 -3.70
CA ALA A 74 -3.84 -3.13 -3.90
C ALA A 74 -3.64 -4.56 -3.39
N ALA A 75 -2.57 -4.87 -2.65
CA ALA A 75 -2.35 -6.18 -2.03
C ALA A 75 -3.52 -6.65 -1.14
N LEU A 76 -4.21 -5.72 -0.45
CA LEU A 76 -5.40 -6.05 0.32
C LEU A 76 -6.57 -6.48 -0.59
N ASP A 77 -6.68 -5.91 -1.78
CA ASP A 77 -7.81 -6.10 -2.69
C ASP A 77 -7.87 -7.55 -3.15
N VAL A 78 -6.73 -8.11 -3.56
CA VAL A 78 -6.63 -9.52 -4.02
C VAL A 78 -6.92 -10.52 -2.90
N VAL A 79 -6.59 -10.17 -1.65
CA VAL A 79 -6.96 -11.00 -0.48
C VAL A 79 -8.45 -10.92 -0.21
N ALA A 80 -9.01 -9.71 -0.21
CA ALA A 80 -10.41 -9.47 0.08
C ALA A 80 -11.32 -10.13 -0.97
N GLU A 81 -10.96 -10.03 -2.25
CA GLU A 81 -11.64 -10.72 -3.35
C GLU A 81 -11.62 -12.24 -3.15
N ALA A 82 -10.44 -12.82 -2.90
CA ALA A 82 -10.31 -14.27 -2.69
C ALA A 82 -11.04 -14.79 -1.44
N ARG A 83 -11.28 -13.92 -0.45
CA ARG A 83 -12.04 -14.24 0.78
C ARG A 83 -13.50 -13.80 0.72
N ASN A 84 -13.94 -13.19 -0.39
CA ASN A 84 -15.29 -12.62 -0.56
C ASN A 84 -15.65 -11.64 0.57
N ILE A 85 -14.72 -10.75 0.93
CA ILE A 85 -14.90 -9.70 1.94
C ILE A 85 -15.03 -8.35 1.23
N PRO A 86 -16.04 -7.52 1.55
CA PRO A 86 -16.12 -6.16 1.02
C PRO A 86 -14.84 -5.36 1.31
N CYS A 87 -14.19 -4.83 0.27
CA CYS A 87 -13.01 -3.98 0.37
C CYS A 87 -13.34 -2.53 -0.04
N PHE A 88 -13.01 -1.57 0.81
CA PHE A 88 -13.20 -0.14 0.54
C PHE A 88 -11.87 0.55 0.26
N VAL A 89 -11.81 1.25 -0.87
CA VAL A 89 -10.69 2.14 -1.21
C VAL A 89 -11.11 3.56 -0.87
N THR A 90 -10.53 4.11 0.20
CA THR A 90 -10.92 5.41 0.77
C THR A 90 -9.85 6.48 0.49
N PRO A 91 -10.14 7.79 0.58
CA PRO A 91 -9.10 8.80 0.58
C PRO A 91 -8.19 8.67 1.82
N THR A 92 -7.01 9.26 1.78
CA THR A 92 -6.12 9.32 2.97
C THR A 92 -6.82 10.01 4.14
N GLY A 93 -6.74 9.40 5.32
CA GLY A 93 -7.26 9.93 6.57
C GLY A 93 -8.23 8.97 7.28
N TRP A 94 -7.92 8.64 8.53
CA TRP A 94 -8.63 7.63 9.32
C TRP A 94 -10.13 7.86 9.52
N LYS A 95 -10.61 9.10 9.35
CA LYS A 95 -12.03 9.47 9.44
C LYS A 95 -12.93 8.64 8.52
N PHE A 96 -12.46 8.28 7.32
CA PHE A 96 -13.25 7.49 6.37
C PHE A 96 -13.44 6.05 6.86
N PHE A 97 -12.43 5.47 7.50
CA PHE A 97 -12.57 4.18 8.17
C PHE A 97 -13.47 4.28 9.40
N GLY A 98 -13.37 5.36 10.18
CA GLY A 98 -14.25 5.61 11.32
C GLY A 98 -15.73 5.62 10.95
N ASN A 99 -16.09 6.23 9.81
CA ASN A 99 -17.44 6.17 9.24
C ASN A 99 -17.86 4.72 8.95
N LEU A 100 -17.03 3.94 8.24
CA LEU A 100 -17.30 2.54 7.91
C LEU A 100 -17.45 1.66 9.16
N MET A 101 -16.57 1.81 10.14
CA MET A 101 -16.65 1.11 11.44
C MET A 101 -17.94 1.44 12.20
N SER A 102 -18.40 2.69 12.10
CA SER A 102 -19.58 3.18 12.83
C SER A 102 -20.87 3.07 12.03
N SER A 103 -20.82 2.50 10.82
CA SER A 103 -21.91 2.43 9.84
C SER A 103 -23.23 1.93 10.45
N LYS A 104 -23.19 0.83 11.21
CA LYS A 104 -24.40 0.31 11.89
C LYS A 104 -24.72 1.04 13.19
N GLU A 105 -23.74 1.17 14.09
CA GLU A 105 -23.95 1.68 15.45
C GLU A 105 -24.47 3.13 15.46
N MET A 106 -23.89 3.99 14.62
CA MET A 106 -24.19 5.43 14.59
C MET A 106 -25.18 5.82 13.50
N PHE A 107 -25.19 5.12 12.37
CA PHE A 107 -25.97 5.52 11.19
C PHE A 107 -27.09 4.54 10.81
N GLY A 108 -27.21 3.39 11.50
CA GLY A 108 -28.21 2.37 11.18
C GLY A 108 -28.06 1.77 9.79
N LYS A 109 -26.86 1.84 9.20
CA LYS A 109 -26.51 1.29 7.88
C LYS A 109 -25.96 -0.13 8.00
N GLN A 110 -25.36 -0.63 6.93
CA GLN A 110 -24.77 -1.97 6.85
C GLN A 110 -23.74 -2.19 7.97
N ASP A 111 -23.76 -3.37 8.57
CA ASP A 111 -22.75 -3.78 9.56
C ASP A 111 -21.50 -4.29 8.85
N TYR A 112 -20.40 -3.55 8.97
CA TYR A 112 -19.09 -3.95 8.47
C TYR A 112 -18.18 -4.50 9.57
N THR A 113 -18.65 -4.63 10.82
CA THR A 113 -17.83 -5.08 11.95
C THR A 113 -17.95 -6.59 12.19
N PRO A 114 -16.86 -7.31 12.53
CA PRO A 114 -15.49 -6.82 12.71
C PRO A 114 -14.83 -6.29 11.44
N PHE A 115 -14.01 -5.26 11.56
CA PHE A 115 -13.43 -4.50 10.45
C PHE A 115 -11.91 -4.39 10.60
N VAL A 116 -11.16 -4.45 9.50
CA VAL A 116 -9.71 -4.19 9.50
C VAL A 116 -9.36 -3.18 8.43
N CYS A 117 -8.47 -2.23 8.75
CA CYS A 117 -8.05 -1.22 7.80
C CYS A 117 -6.62 -0.75 8.01
N GLY A 118 -6.07 -0.07 7.00
CA GLY A 118 -4.74 0.50 7.10
C GLY A 118 -4.38 1.47 5.99
N GLU A 119 -3.24 2.13 6.17
CA GLU A 119 -2.66 3.09 5.24
C GLU A 119 -1.19 2.76 4.99
N GLU A 120 -0.67 3.16 3.83
CA GLU A 120 0.73 2.94 3.41
C GLU A 120 1.74 3.62 4.32
N SER A 121 1.26 4.56 5.13
CA SER A 121 2.04 5.35 6.08
C SER A 121 2.29 4.63 7.41
N PHE A 122 2.37 3.28 7.37
CA PHE A 122 2.62 2.42 8.54
C PHE A 122 1.48 2.39 9.57
N GLY A 123 0.27 2.83 9.19
CA GLY A 123 -0.89 2.81 10.08
C GLY A 123 -1.78 1.61 9.82
N THR A 124 -2.02 0.77 10.82
CA THR A 124 -2.93 -0.38 10.73
C THR A 124 -3.84 -0.40 11.95
N GLY A 125 -5.07 -0.88 11.80
CA GLY A 125 -6.02 -0.97 12.92
C GLY A 125 -7.26 -1.79 12.60
N SER A 126 -8.17 -1.86 13.57
CA SER A 126 -9.46 -2.55 13.45
C SER A 126 -10.54 -1.81 14.22
N ASP A 127 -11.79 -2.30 14.16
CA ASP A 127 -12.96 -1.72 14.83
C ASP A 127 -12.91 -1.73 16.37
N HIS A 128 -11.85 -2.30 16.97
CA HIS A 128 -11.65 -2.33 18.43
C HIS A 128 -11.50 -0.93 19.05
N ILE A 129 -10.97 0.04 18.30
CA ILE A 129 -10.94 1.47 18.64
C ILE A 129 -11.29 2.31 17.40
N ARG A 130 -11.16 3.63 17.46
CA ARG A 130 -11.41 4.56 16.35
C ARG A 130 -10.15 5.33 15.92
N GLU A 131 -8.99 4.71 16.15
CA GLU A 131 -7.67 5.19 15.75
C GLU A 131 -6.84 4.04 15.16
N LYS A 132 -5.70 4.39 14.56
CA LYS A 132 -4.67 3.39 14.25
C LYS A 132 -4.07 2.87 15.56
N ASP A 133 -3.57 1.64 15.56
CA ASP A 133 -2.92 1.07 16.74
C ASP A 133 -1.72 0.21 16.31
N GLY A 134 -0.53 0.75 16.51
CA GLY A 134 0.70 0.07 16.13
C GLY A 134 0.97 -1.17 16.98
N ILE A 135 0.64 -1.12 18.28
CA ILE A 135 0.83 -2.25 19.20
C ILE A 135 -0.13 -3.39 18.81
N TRP A 136 -1.38 -3.07 18.47
CA TRP A 136 -2.35 -4.04 17.96
C TRP A 136 -1.84 -4.75 16.71
N ALA A 137 -1.23 -4.03 15.78
CA ALA A 137 -0.66 -4.62 14.57
C ALA A 137 0.51 -5.57 14.89
N VAL A 138 1.37 -5.21 15.83
CA VAL A 138 2.47 -6.07 16.32
C VAL A 138 1.92 -7.34 16.98
N LEU A 139 0.93 -7.22 17.87
CA LEU A 139 0.29 -8.37 18.53
C LEU A 139 -0.47 -9.26 17.55
N SER A 140 -1.02 -8.68 16.49
CA SER A 140 -1.63 -9.43 15.38
C SER A 140 -0.57 -10.28 14.66
N TRP A 141 0.59 -9.70 14.33
CA TRP A 141 1.71 -10.46 13.75
C TRP A 141 2.25 -11.56 14.67
N MET A 142 2.35 -11.31 15.97
CA MET A 142 2.71 -12.34 16.94
C MET A 142 1.69 -13.49 16.93
N SER A 143 0.39 -13.18 16.88
CA SER A 143 -0.67 -14.19 16.81
C SER A 143 -0.58 -15.02 15.53
N ILE A 144 -0.29 -14.38 14.39
CA ILE A 144 -0.09 -15.06 13.10
C ILE A 144 1.11 -15.99 13.16
N LEU A 145 2.25 -15.54 13.70
CA LEU A 145 3.44 -16.36 13.87
C LEU A 145 3.20 -17.54 14.81
N MET A 146 2.51 -17.32 15.93
CA MET A 146 2.12 -18.38 16.87
C MET A 146 1.22 -19.41 16.18
N LYS A 147 0.22 -18.96 15.42
CA LYS A 147 -0.69 -19.83 14.69
C LYS A 147 0.04 -20.64 13.62
N ALA A 148 0.94 -20.01 12.86
CA ALA A 148 1.74 -20.67 11.85
C ALA A 148 2.63 -21.77 12.45
N ASN A 149 3.10 -21.58 13.69
CA ASN A 149 4.04 -22.48 14.36
C ASN A 149 3.39 -23.45 15.35
N GLN A 150 2.06 -23.45 15.50
CA GLN A 150 1.37 -24.21 16.56
C GLN A 150 1.64 -25.73 16.50
N ASP A 151 1.90 -26.27 15.30
CA ASP A 151 2.09 -27.70 15.03
C ASP A 151 3.56 -28.04 14.71
N VAL A 152 4.48 -27.08 14.81
CA VAL A 152 5.91 -27.32 14.55
C VAL A 152 6.51 -28.09 15.73
N PRO A 153 7.08 -29.29 15.52
CA PRO A 153 7.66 -30.06 16.61
C PRO A 153 8.83 -29.35 17.29
N GLU A 154 9.03 -29.67 18.57
CA GLU A 154 10.20 -29.20 19.32
C GLU A 154 11.50 -29.55 18.57
N ASN A 155 12.45 -28.61 18.54
CA ASN A 155 13.73 -28.70 17.81
C ASN A 155 13.62 -28.74 16.26
N LYS A 156 12.48 -28.37 15.67
CA LYS A 156 12.38 -28.08 14.23
C LYS A 156 12.45 -26.58 13.97
N PRO A 157 12.98 -26.15 12.80
CA PRO A 157 12.96 -24.74 12.42
C PRO A 157 11.53 -24.20 12.40
N LEU A 158 11.32 -23.06 13.06
CA LEU A 158 10.05 -22.35 13.04
C LEU A 158 9.84 -21.66 11.67
N ILE A 159 8.59 -21.53 11.27
CA ILE A 159 8.15 -20.69 10.16
C ILE A 159 8.41 -19.23 10.54
N SER A 160 9.20 -18.54 9.71
CA SER A 160 9.59 -17.15 9.89
C SER A 160 8.61 -16.15 9.26
N VAL A 161 8.78 -14.86 9.57
CA VAL A 161 8.07 -13.77 8.87
C VAL A 161 8.30 -13.85 7.35
N LYS A 162 9.54 -14.10 6.92
CA LYS A 162 9.90 -14.22 5.50
C LYS A 162 9.17 -15.37 4.82
N ASP A 163 8.99 -16.49 5.51
CA ASP A 163 8.23 -17.64 4.99
C ASP A 163 6.76 -17.30 4.80
N ILE A 164 6.15 -16.56 5.75
CA ILE A 164 4.77 -16.08 5.65
C ILE A 164 4.63 -15.12 4.47
N VAL A 165 5.54 -14.16 4.31
CA VAL A 165 5.56 -13.21 3.20
C VAL A 165 5.67 -13.94 1.85
N ASN A 166 6.63 -14.85 1.71
CA ASN A 166 6.81 -15.64 0.49
C ASN A 166 5.60 -16.50 0.17
N LYS A 167 4.98 -17.12 1.19
CA LYS A 167 3.74 -17.90 1.03
C LYS A 167 2.57 -17.01 0.58
N HIS A 168 2.47 -15.81 1.12
CA HIS A 168 1.47 -14.83 0.73
C HIS A 168 1.63 -14.42 -0.73
N TRP A 169 2.84 -14.02 -1.14
CA TRP A 169 3.12 -13.66 -2.53
C TRP A 169 2.91 -14.84 -3.50
N ALA A 170 3.31 -16.05 -3.13
CA ALA A 170 3.05 -17.23 -3.95
C ALA A 170 1.55 -17.52 -4.15
N LYS A 171 0.71 -17.18 -3.15
CA LYS A 171 -0.74 -17.39 -3.18
C LYS A 171 -1.48 -16.29 -3.95
N TYR A 172 -1.07 -15.04 -3.80
CA TYR A 172 -1.82 -13.87 -4.29
C TYR A 172 -1.12 -13.09 -5.41
N GLY A 173 0.13 -13.42 -5.73
CA GLY A 173 1.02 -12.55 -6.47
C GLY A 173 1.68 -11.51 -5.55
N ARG A 174 2.73 -10.85 -6.05
CA ARG A 174 3.43 -9.78 -5.32
C ARG A 174 3.05 -8.43 -5.88
N HIS A 175 2.68 -7.50 -5.00
CA HIS A 175 2.54 -6.09 -5.35
C HIS A 175 3.83 -5.37 -4.95
N PHE A 176 4.73 -5.16 -5.92
CA PHE A 176 5.89 -4.30 -5.68
C PHE A 176 5.41 -2.88 -5.44
N TYR A 177 5.89 -2.25 -4.36
CA TYR A 177 5.45 -0.94 -3.94
C TYR A 177 6.61 -0.07 -3.45
N CYS A 178 6.65 1.19 -3.89
CA CYS A 178 7.54 2.24 -3.39
C CYS A 178 6.80 3.59 -3.37
N ARG A 179 7.25 4.51 -2.52
CA ARG A 179 6.84 5.92 -2.55
C ARG A 179 8.03 6.84 -2.72
N TYR A 180 7.94 7.76 -3.67
CA TYR A 180 8.91 8.82 -3.93
C TYR A 180 8.30 10.16 -3.47
N ASP A 181 8.96 10.83 -2.53
CA ASP A 181 8.54 12.15 -2.06
C ASP A 181 9.50 13.22 -2.58
N TYR A 182 8.97 14.16 -3.36
CA TYR A 182 9.67 15.37 -3.79
C TYR A 182 9.25 16.51 -2.88
N GLU A 183 10.04 16.73 -1.82
CA GLU A 183 9.71 17.70 -0.76
C GLU A 183 10.21 19.10 -1.08
N ALA A 184 9.53 20.12 -0.53
CA ALA A 184 9.88 21.53 -0.66
C ALA A 184 9.99 21.99 -2.13
N VAL A 185 9.08 21.49 -2.98
CA VAL A 185 8.91 21.95 -4.37
C VAL A 185 8.15 23.27 -4.36
N ASP A 186 8.44 24.16 -5.32
CA ASP A 186 7.63 25.35 -5.52
C ASP A 186 6.16 24.97 -5.74
N SER A 187 5.23 25.65 -5.05
CA SER A 187 3.81 25.31 -5.12
C SER A 187 3.22 25.55 -6.51
N GLY A 188 3.71 26.55 -7.25
CA GLY A 188 3.29 26.80 -8.64
C GLY A 188 3.69 25.64 -9.54
N ALA A 189 4.99 25.32 -9.56
CA ALA A 189 5.53 24.19 -10.31
C ALA A 189 4.86 22.86 -9.97
N ALA A 190 4.59 22.61 -8.69
CA ALA A 190 3.90 21.39 -8.27
C ALA A 190 2.46 21.32 -8.77
N ASN A 191 1.73 22.45 -8.82
CA ASN A 191 0.40 22.49 -9.42
C ASN A 191 0.47 22.32 -10.95
N GLU A 192 1.48 22.87 -11.62
CA GLU A 192 1.70 22.66 -13.05
C GLU A 192 1.88 21.18 -13.40
N VAL A 193 2.62 20.41 -12.61
CA VAL A 193 2.75 18.95 -12.77
C VAL A 193 1.37 18.27 -12.67
N MET A 194 0.59 18.61 -11.63
CA MET A 194 -0.74 18.01 -11.44
C MET A 194 -1.72 18.38 -12.55
N ASP A 195 -1.67 19.62 -13.03
CA ASP A 195 -2.54 20.11 -14.11
C ASP A 195 -2.15 19.53 -15.46
N LEU A 196 -0.85 19.34 -15.72
CA LEU A 196 -0.38 18.58 -16.89
C LEU A 196 -0.98 17.18 -16.89
N ILE A 197 -0.90 16.46 -15.76
CA ILE A 197 -1.44 15.10 -15.67
C ILE A 197 -2.95 15.10 -15.96
N ARG A 198 -3.71 16.05 -15.39
CA ARG A 198 -5.15 16.17 -15.62
C ARG A 198 -5.47 16.42 -17.09
N GLN A 199 -4.80 17.40 -17.70
CA GLN A 199 -5.10 17.83 -19.07
C GLN A 199 -4.65 16.79 -20.10
N SER A 200 -3.49 16.17 -19.91
CA SER A 200 -2.92 15.24 -20.88
C SER A 200 -3.42 13.81 -20.75
N PHE A 201 -3.87 13.38 -19.56
CA PHE A 201 -4.20 11.97 -19.35
C PHE A 201 -5.62 11.74 -18.81
N VAL A 202 -6.06 12.52 -17.82
CA VAL A 202 -7.40 12.31 -17.22
C VAL A 202 -8.52 12.84 -18.10
N ASN A 203 -8.33 14.00 -18.72
CA ASN A 203 -9.35 14.70 -19.50
C ASN A 203 -9.18 14.54 -21.03
N ALA A 204 -8.20 13.75 -21.46
CA ALA A 204 -7.85 13.55 -22.87
C ALA A 204 -7.96 12.07 -23.26
N ASP A 205 -8.01 11.81 -24.57
CA ASP A 205 -7.88 10.46 -25.09
C ASP A 205 -6.40 10.02 -25.00
N ILE A 206 -6.13 9.09 -24.09
CA ILE A 206 -4.81 8.53 -23.83
C ILE A 206 -4.17 7.97 -25.11
N ALA A 207 -4.97 7.33 -25.98
CA ALA A 207 -4.48 6.76 -27.23
C ALA A 207 -3.93 7.82 -28.21
N SER A 208 -4.38 9.07 -28.06
CA SER A 208 -3.91 10.21 -28.86
C SER A 208 -2.71 10.93 -28.25
N THR A 209 -2.43 10.71 -26.97
CA THR A 209 -1.49 11.54 -26.18
C THR A 209 -0.17 10.84 -25.89
N VAL A 210 -0.13 9.50 -25.95
CA VAL A 210 1.07 8.72 -25.62
C VAL A 210 1.55 7.93 -26.84
N GLY A 211 2.79 8.20 -27.26
CA GLY A 211 3.45 7.40 -28.31
C GLY A 211 3.71 5.95 -27.87
N ASN A 212 3.74 5.03 -28.83
CA ASN A 212 3.97 3.59 -28.63
C ASN A 212 5.44 3.22 -28.36
N ASP A 213 6.26 4.16 -27.90
CA ASP A 213 7.72 4.02 -27.85
C ASP A 213 8.23 3.32 -26.58
N SER A 214 7.32 2.72 -25.80
CA SER A 214 7.61 2.04 -24.53
C SER A 214 6.78 0.77 -24.40
N ASP A 215 7.43 -0.31 -23.96
CA ASP A 215 6.81 -1.60 -23.65
C ASP A 215 5.80 -1.52 -22.49
N ILE A 216 5.98 -0.54 -21.59
CA ILE A 216 5.04 -0.23 -20.51
C ILE A 216 4.01 0.78 -21.04
N LYS A 217 2.79 0.31 -21.27
CA LYS A 217 1.70 1.09 -21.88
C LYS A 217 0.92 1.82 -20.81
N LEU A 218 0.59 3.10 -21.03
CA LEU A 218 -0.43 3.80 -20.25
C LEU A 218 -1.79 3.40 -20.82
N VAL A 219 -2.65 2.83 -19.97
CA VAL A 219 -3.94 2.25 -20.41
C VAL A 219 -5.15 2.98 -19.87
N ASP A 220 -5.00 3.69 -18.74
CA ASP A 220 -6.07 4.49 -18.15
C ASP A 220 -5.49 5.59 -17.26
N ALA A 221 -6.27 6.65 -17.01
CA ALA A 221 -5.90 7.73 -16.11
C ALA A 221 -7.15 8.37 -15.49
N VAL A 222 -7.19 8.45 -14.15
CA VAL A 222 -8.35 8.98 -13.42
C VAL A 222 -7.91 9.92 -12.29
N GLU A 223 -8.75 10.92 -11.99
CA GLU A 223 -8.64 11.67 -10.73
C GLU A 223 -9.56 11.02 -9.68
N PHE A 224 -8.96 10.53 -8.59
CA PHE A 224 -9.68 9.78 -7.58
C PHE A 224 -10.73 10.62 -6.87
N GLU A 225 -11.91 10.04 -6.76
CA GLU A 225 -13.09 10.57 -6.10
C GLU A 225 -13.73 9.48 -5.26
N TYR A 226 -14.19 9.86 -4.07
CA TYR A 226 -14.82 8.96 -3.12
C TYR A 226 -16.21 9.48 -2.74
N ILE A 227 -17.19 8.58 -2.78
CA ILE A 227 -18.52 8.80 -2.23
C ILE A 227 -18.64 7.85 -1.04
N ASP A 228 -18.78 8.42 0.15
CA ASP A 228 -18.87 7.64 1.39
C ASP A 228 -20.20 6.85 1.40
N PRO A 229 -20.17 5.51 1.52
CA PRO A 229 -21.38 4.70 1.46
C PRO A 229 -22.26 4.83 2.72
N VAL A 230 -21.75 5.45 3.78
CA VAL A 230 -22.46 5.61 5.06
C VAL A 230 -23.25 6.91 5.07
N ASP A 231 -22.58 8.03 4.81
CA ASP A 231 -23.17 9.37 4.90
C ASP A 231 -23.46 10.05 3.54
N GLY A 232 -22.99 9.47 2.44
CA GLY A 232 -23.19 9.98 1.08
C GLY A 232 -22.31 11.19 0.72
N SER A 233 -21.38 11.59 1.61
CA SER A 233 -20.48 12.70 1.37
C SER A 233 -19.52 12.41 0.21
N LYS A 234 -19.20 13.45 -0.56
CA LYS A 234 -18.37 13.36 -1.76
C LYS A 234 -17.05 14.07 -1.53
N THR A 235 -15.94 13.37 -1.72
CA THR A 235 -14.57 13.90 -1.64
C THR A 235 -13.85 13.70 -2.96
N SER A 236 -13.57 14.79 -3.68
CA SER A 236 -12.87 14.79 -4.97
C SER A 236 -11.41 15.27 -4.82
N LYS A 237 -10.64 15.19 -5.91
CA LYS A 237 -9.23 15.64 -6.00
C LYS A 237 -8.30 14.96 -5.00
N GLN A 238 -8.48 13.65 -4.80
CA GLN A 238 -7.75 12.87 -3.79
C GLN A 238 -6.52 12.14 -4.34
N GLY A 239 -6.14 12.43 -5.59
CA GLY A 239 -4.93 11.93 -6.25
C GLY A 239 -5.20 11.61 -7.71
N LEU A 240 -4.17 11.71 -8.54
CA LEU A 240 -4.22 11.36 -9.96
C LEU A 240 -3.60 9.98 -10.12
N ILE A 241 -4.33 9.05 -10.72
CA ILE A 241 -3.91 7.65 -10.89
C ILE A 241 -3.66 7.42 -12.37
N LEU A 242 -2.45 7.05 -12.73
CA LEU A 242 -2.08 6.57 -14.06
C LEU A 242 -1.97 5.04 -14.01
N GLN A 243 -2.75 4.34 -14.82
CA GLN A 243 -2.73 2.88 -14.90
C GLN A 243 -1.90 2.42 -16.09
N PHE A 244 -1.06 1.41 -15.86
CA PHE A 244 -0.14 0.88 -16.84
C PHE A 244 -0.31 -0.63 -17.00
N GLU A 245 0.05 -1.12 -18.19
CA GLU A 245 0.12 -2.54 -18.50
C GLU A 245 1.53 -2.89 -19.02
N TYR A 246 2.13 -3.94 -18.45
CA TYR A 246 3.39 -4.51 -18.91
C TYR A 246 3.16 -5.49 -20.06
N PRO A 247 4.19 -5.83 -20.87
CA PRO A 247 4.05 -6.84 -21.93
C PRO A 247 3.63 -8.23 -21.44
N SER A 248 3.88 -8.54 -20.17
CA SER A 248 3.41 -9.77 -19.52
C SER A 248 1.89 -9.81 -19.30
N GLY A 249 1.19 -8.68 -19.45
CA GLY A 249 -0.19 -8.49 -19.04
C GLY A 249 -0.34 -8.12 -17.56
N ASP A 250 0.76 -7.96 -16.82
CA ASP A 250 0.71 -7.50 -15.44
C ASP A 250 0.33 -6.02 -15.37
N SER A 251 -0.55 -5.70 -14.42
CA SER A 251 -0.98 -4.33 -14.18
C SER A 251 0.02 -3.58 -13.29
N ALA A 252 0.08 -2.28 -13.50
CA ALA A 252 0.83 -1.35 -12.67
C ALA A 252 0.06 -0.05 -12.54
N ARG A 253 0.37 0.73 -11.51
CA ARG A 253 -0.16 2.09 -11.39
C ARG A 253 0.84 3.03 -10.77
N VAL A 254 0.70 4.30 -11.12
CA VAL A 254 1.41 5.40 -10.49
C VAL A 254 0.40 6.41 -10.00
N VAL A 255 0.47 6.73 -8.71
CA VAL A 255 -0.41 7.73 -8.10
C VAL A 255 0.39 8.99 -7.79
N PHE A 256 -0.11 10.14 -8.23
CA PHE A 256 0.43 11.45 -7.88
C PHE A 256 -0.51 12.13 -6.89
N ARG A 257 0.02 12.53 -5.74
CA ARG A 257 -0.71 13.27 -4.72
C ARG A 257 0.08 14.48 -4.27
N LEU A 258 -0.57 15.64 -4.26
CA LEU A 258 0.00 16.86 -3.71
C LEU A 258 -0.33 16.96 -2.22
N SER A 259 0.67 17.28 -1.40
CA SER A 259 0.50 17.47 0.04
C SER A 259 1.26 18.70 0.53
N GLY A 260 0.80 19.29 1.64
CA GLY A 260 1.55 20.31 2.36
C GLY A 260 1.70 21.65 1.65
N THR A 261 0.69 22.16 0.93
CA THR A 261 0.73 23.40 0.11
C THR A 261 0.80 24.73 0.91
N GLY A 262 1.45 24.72 2.07
CA GLY A 262 1.60 25.89 2.95
C GLY A 262 2.75 26.81 2.51
N SER A 263 3.20 27.68 3.42
CA SER A 263 4.30 28.63 3.16
C SER A 263 5.68 27.97 2.97
N ALA A 264 5.82 26.67 3.28
CA ALA A 264 7.07 25.92 3.19
C ALA A 264 7.28 25.19 1.84
N GLY A 265 6.48 25.50 0.82
CA GLY A 265 6.44 24.80 -0.46
C GLY A 265 5.44 23.65 -0.44
N ALA A 266 5.45 22.79 -1.46
CA ALA A 266 4.60 21.62 -1.57
C ALA A 266 5.42 20.33 -1.66
N THR A 267 4.81 19.21 -1.30
CA THR A 267 5.38 17.87 -1.50
C THR A 267 4.55 17.11 -2.53
N ILE A 268 5.19 16.76 -3.64
CA ILE A 268 4.63 15.82 -4.62
C ILE A 268 4.99 14.41 -4.17
N ARG A 269 3.97 13.62 -3.84
CA ARG A 269 4.11 12.20 -3.50
C ARG A 269 3.76 11.38 -4.72
N MET A 270 4.70 10.56 -5.16
CA MET A 270 4.57 9.63 -6.27
C MET A 270 4.62 8.20 -5.74
N TYR A 271 3.49 7.50 -5.79
CA TYR A 271 3.36 6.12 -5.34
C TYR A 271 3.45 5.21 -6.55
N LEU A 272 4.32 4.20 -6.50
CA LEU A 272 4.61 3.27 -7.57
C LEU A 272 4.14 1.88 -7.17
N GLU A 273 3.35 1.24 -8.02
CA GLU A 273 2.91 -0.12 -7.80
C GLU A 273 2.97 -0.95 -9.09
N LYS A 274 3.49 -2.17 -8.98
CA LYS A 274 3.47 -3.17 -10.06
C LYS A 274 3.06 -4.53 -9.48
N PHE A 275 2.03 -5.13 -10.05
CA PHE A 275 1.68 -6.52 -9.78
C PHE A 275 2.66 -7.45 -10.50
N GLU A 276 3.04 -8.55 -9.85
CA GLU A 276 3.87 -9.58 -10.46
C GLU A 276 3.32 -10.96 -10.09
N LYS A 277 2.80 -11.66 -11.09
CA LYS A 277 2.29 -13.02 -10.93
C LYS A 277 3.40 -14.07 -10.89
N ASP A 278 4.50 -13.85 -11.60
CA ASP A 278 5.59 -14.83 -11.72
C ASP A 278 6.38 -14.94 -10.41
N THR A 279 6.21 -16.07 -9.72
CA THR A 279 6.83 -16.33 -8.42
C THR A 279 8.36 -16.37 -8.50
N SER A 280 8.94 -16.65 -9.66
CA SER A 280 10.40 -16.63 -9.85
C SER A 280 10.99 -15.22 -9.72
N LYS A 281 10.18 -14.19 -9.94
CA LYS A 281 10.59 -12.77 -9.83
C LYS A 281 10.29 -12.16 -8.47
N HIS A 282 9.54 -12.84 -7.61
CA HIS A 282 9.17 -12.33 -6.27
C HIS A 282 10.37 -12.10 -5.35
N GLY A 283 11.57 -12.59 -5.68
CA GLY A 283 12.79 -12.30 -4.93
C GLY A 283 13.43 -10.94 -5.21
N GLU A 284 12.97 -10.21 -6.23
CA GLU A 284 13.57 -8.94 -6.64
C GLU A 284 13.34 -7.83 -5.60
N ALA A 285 14.26 -6.86 -5.51
CA ALA A 285 14.07 -5.69 -4.67
C ALA A 285 13.06 -4.73 -5.33
N ALA A 286 12.13 -4.17 -4.55
CA ALA A 286 11.07 -3.31 -5.09
C ALA A 286 11.59 -2.10 -5.88
N PRO A 287 12.65 -1.37 -5.44
CA PRO A 287 13.21 -0.27 -6.23
C PRO A 287 13.74 -0.71 -7.60
N VAL A 288 14.24 -1.94 -7.72
CA VAL A 288 14.73 -2.49 -8.99
C VAL A 288 13.55 -2.84 -9.90
N ALA A 289 12.57 -3.59 -9.38
CA ALA A 289 11.38 -4.00 -10.11
C ALA A 289 10.52 -2.81 -10.61
N LEU A 290 10.56 -1.68 -9.89
CA LEU A 290 9.77 -0.47 -10.20
C LEU A 290 10.54 0.57 -11.01
N LYS A 291 11.84 0.39 -11.26
CA LYS A 291 12.68 1.41 -11.91
C LYS A 291 12.15 1.83 -13.27
N SER A 292 11.78 0.87 -14.12
CA SER A 292 11.24 1.15 -15.46
C SER A 292 9.89 1.88 -15.41
N LEU A 293 9.02 1.53 -14.45
CA LEU A 293 7.76 2.21 -14.22
C LEU A 293 8.00 3.67 -13.78
N ALA A 294 8.92 3.88 -12.85
CA ALA A 294 9.27 5.20 -12.35
C ALA A 294 9.79 6.09 -13.48
N SER A 295 10.77 5.61 -14.26
CA SER A 295 11.30 6.35 -15.41
C SER A 295 10.21 6.67 -16.43
N ARG A 296 9.33 5.71 -16.74
CA ARG A 296 8.21 5.92 -17.66
C ARG A 296 7.28 7.03 -17.17
N ALA A 297 6.82 6.94 -15.92
CA ALA A 297 5.90 7.92 -15.35
C ALA A 297 6.54 9.30 -15.21
N LEU A 298 7.79 9.41 -14.78
CA LEU A 298 8.50 10.69 -14.69
C LEU A 298 8.63 11.38 -16.05
N SER A 299 8.93 10.63 -17.12
CA SER A 299 8.99 11.21 -18.46
C SER A 299 7.64 11.72 -18.97
N LEU A 300 6.55 11.01 -18.64
CA LEU A 300 5.20 11.38 -19.08
C LEU A 300 4.74 12.68 -18.40
N VAL A 301 5.05 12.84 -17.11
CA VAL A 301 4.55 13.97 -16.32
C VAL A 301 5.54 15.14 -16.27
N LYS A 302 6.71 15.01 -16.90
CA LYS A 302 7.76 16.04 -17.00
C LYS A 302 8.15 16.64 -15.65
N LEU A 303 8.23 15.80 -14.62
CA LEU A 303 8.43 16.24 -13.24
C LEU A 303 9.73 17.03 -13.08
N GLU A 304 10.83 16.52 -13.62
CA GLU A 304 12.14 17.17 -13.54
C GLU A 304 12.15 18.51 -14.30
N GLU A 305 11.59 18.55 -15.51
CA GLU A 305 11.52 19.78 -16.32
C GLU A 305 10.72 20.89 -15.63
N LEU A 306 9.61 20.54 -14.97
CA LEU A 306 8.72 21.50 -14.32
C LEU A 306 9.21 21.93 -12.94
N THR A 307 9.84 21.02 -12.18
CA THR A 307 10.18 21.27 -10.77
C THR A 307 11.67 21.50 -10.50
N GLY A 308 12.53 21.17 -11.49
CA GLY A 308 13.99 21.15 -11.33
C GLY A 308 14.51 20.04 -10.42
N ARG A 309 13.68 19.05 -10.05
CA ARG A 309 14.08 17.91 -9.20
C ARG A 309 14.41 16.69 -10.06
N ASP A 310 15.67 16.30 -10.04
CA ASP A 310 16.23 15.13 -10.75
C ASP A 310 16.12 13.82 -9.94
N ALA A 311 15.89 13.91 -8.63
CA ALA A 311 15.71 12.78 -7.73
C ALA A 311 14.70 13.10 -6.60
N PRO A 312 14.01 12.07 -6.06
CA PRO A 312 13.17 12.25 -4.88
C PRO A 312 14.00 12.57 -3.64
N THR A 313 13.46 13.40 -2.75
CA THR A 313 14.07 13.69 -1.44
C THR A 313 14.05 12.45 -0.55
N VAL A 314 12.96 11.68 -0.60
CA VAL A 314 12.77 10.47 0.22
C VAL A 314 12.22 9.34 -0.65
N ILE A 315 12.71 8.12 -0.40
CA ILE A 315 12.17 6.88 -0.95
C ILE A 315 11.73 6.00 0.23
N THR A 316 10.51 5.47 0.17
CA THR A 316 9.95 4.51 1.14
C THR A 316 9.54 3.23 0.43
#